data_AF-X1RVW6-F1
#
_entry.id   AF-X1RVW6-F1
#
_cell.length_a   1.000
_cell.length_b   1.000
_cell.length_c   1.000
_cell.angle_alpha   90.00
_cell.angle_beta   90.00
_cell.angle_gamma   90.00
#
_symmetry.space_group_name_H-M   'P 1'
#
loop_
_entity.id
_entity.type
_entity.pdbx_description
1 polymer ?
#
loop_
_entity_poly.entity_id
_entity_poly.type
_entity_poly.pdbx_seq_one_letter_code
_entity_poly.pdbx_strand_id
1 'polypeptide(L)'
;VAENINNEIDKKGDSLCAVIKGVSGLWDVSLSKFILDMMARSVYSAQIPDFKSRGFIGVNQIGQAIIAKDKYGFPVAAREEIEKLFKLAEKGELEPVKLKEELDNWGLFEQYQDRFFNLFKKM
;
A
#
# COMPACT_ATOMS: atom_id res chain seq x y z
N VAL A 1 -34.33 15.96 1.92
CA VAL A 1 -33.74 14.77 1.23
C VAL A 1 -32.41 14.39 1.88
N ALA A 2 -31.39 15.25 1.89
CA ALA A 2 -30.09 14.94 2.51
C ALA A 2 -30.16 14.54 4.00
N GLU A 3 -30.98 15.21 4.82
CA GLU A 3 -31.16 14.83 6.23
C GLU A 3 -31.80 13.45 6.43
N ASN A 4 -32.74 13.05 5.57
CA ASN A 4 -33.36 11.72 5.65
C ASN A 4 -32.35 10.62 5.30
N ILE A 5 -31.47 10.89 4.31
CA ILE A 5 -30.42 9.96 3.90
C ILE A 5 -29.35 9.84 5.01
N ASN A 6 -28.96 10.95 5.66
CA ASN A 6 -28.07 10.91 6.82
C ASN A 6 -28.64 10.03 7.96
N ASN A 7 -29.91 10.22 8.30
CA ASN A 7 -30.56 9.43 9.35
C ASN A 7 -30.64 7.92 9.02
N GLU A 8 -30.70 7.56 7.74
CA GLU A 8 -30.63 6.14 7.31
C GLU A 8 -29.22 5.57 7.39
N ILE A 9 -28.20 6.37 7.08
CA ILE A 9 -26.79 5.98 7.16
C ILE A 9 -26.37 5.81 8.63
N ASP A 10 -26.73 6.75 9.50
CA ASP A 10 -26.44 6.68 10.93
C ASP A 10 -27.10 5.46 11.59
N LYS A 11 -28.30 5.07 11.15
CA LYS A 11 -28.98 3.85 11.60
C LYS A 11 -28.31 2.56 11.12
N LYS A 12 -27.69 2.57 9.93
CA LYS A 12 -26.96 1.42 9.38
C LYS A 12 -25.57 1.25 10.02
N GLY A 13 -25.02 2.32 10.60
CA GLY A 13 -23.71 2.28 11.28
C GLY A 13 -22.54 1.97 10.34
N ASP A 14 -22.72 2.19 9.03
CA ASP A 14 -21.69 1.92 8.03
C ASP A 14 -20.69 3.07 7.98
N SER A 15 -19.49 2.81 8.52
CA SER A 15 -18.40 3.80 8.61
C SER A 15 -17.78 4.17 7.26
N LEU A 16 -18.15 3.46 6.17
CA LEU A 16 -17.67 3.70 4.82
C LEU A 16 -18.70 4.44 3.94
N CYS A 17 -19.74 5.02 4.53
CA CYS A 17 -20.74 5.80 3.79
C CYS A 17 -20.58 7.31 4.05
N ALA A 18 -20.68 8.12 3.00
CA ALA A 18 -20.61 9.57 3.09
C ALA A 18 -21.66 10.23 2.17
N VAL A 19 -22.29 11.29 2.66
CA VAL A 19 -23.22 12.12 1.86
C VAL A 19 -22.51 13.37 1.39
N ILE A 20 -22.41 13.54 0.08
CA ILE A 20 -21.78 14.70 -0.55
C ILE A 20 -22.87 15.64 -1.06
N LYS A 21 -22.88 16.87 -0.54
CA LYS A 21 -23.76 17.94 -1.03
C LYS A 21 -23.00 18.78 -2.06
N GLY A 22 -23.17 18.46 -3.34
CA GLY A 22 -22.56 19.20 -4.44
C GLY A 22 -23.38 20.41 -4.91
N VAL A 23 -22.73 21.31 -5.66
CA VAL A 23 -23.40 22.38 -6.42
C VAL A 23 -23.94 21.79 -7.73
N SER A 24 -25.17 22.16 -8.10
CA SER A 24 -25.79 21.69 -9.35
C SER A 24 -24.94 22.06 -10.56
N GLY A 25 -24.66 21.09 -11.43
CA GLY A 25 -23.80 21.26 -12.61
C GLY A 25 -22.30 21.05 -12.40
N LEU A 26 -21.82 20.88 -11.15
CA LEU A 26 -20.39 20.65 -10.82
C LEU A 26 -20.21 19.53 -9.76
N TRP A 27 -21.11 18.57 -9.77
CA TRP A 27 -21.14 17.49 -8.77
C TRP A 27 -19.94 16.53 -8.94
N ASP A 28 -19.46 16.36 -10.16
CA ASP A 28 -18.29 15.59 -10.55
C ASP A 28 -17.02 16.17 -9.93
N VAL A 29 -16.83 17.50 -10.02
CA VAL A 29 -15.71 18.20 -9.38
C VAL A 29 -15.76 18.05 -7.86
N SER A 30 -16.97 18.14 -7.29
CA SER A 30 -17.19 17.99 -5.84
C SER A 30 -16.82 16.57 -5.37
N LEU A 31 -17.19 15.54 -6.15
CA LEU A 31 -16.84 14.15 -5.89
C LEU A 31 -15.33 13.91 -6.03
N SER A 32 -14.70 14.39 -7.11
CA SER A 32 -13.26 14.24 -7.32
C SER A 32 -12.44 14.92 -6.22
N LYS A 33 -12.84 16.12 -5.78
CA LYS A 33 -12.19 16.80 -4.65
C LYS A 33 -12.35 16.00 -3.37
N PHE A 34 -13.55 15.49 -3.08
CA PHE A 34 -13.79 14.67 -1.89
C PHE A 34 -12.89 13.43 -1.87
N ILE A 35 -12.80 12.71 -2.99
CA ILE A 35 -11.93 11.53 -3.11
C ILE A 35 -10.47 11.93 -2.88
N LEU A 36 -10.00 13.03 -3.48
CA LEU A 36 -8.64 13.54 -3.29
C LEU A 36 -8.35 13.90 -1.83
N ASP A 37 -9.25 14.65 -1.19
CA ASP A 37 -9.10 15.08 0.21
C ASP A 37 -9.12 13.86 1.16
N MET A 38 -9.97 12.88 0.89
CA MET A 38 -10.03 11.62 1.65
C MET A 38 -8.72 10.84 1.51
N MET A 39 -8.22 10.67 0.29
CA MET A 39 -6.94 9.99 0.03
C MET A 39 -5.79 10.71 0.73
N ALA A 40 -5.71 12.04 0.59
CA ALA A 40 -4.66 12.83 1.24
C ALA A 40 -4.68 12.65 2.76
N ARG A 41 -5.86 12.78 3.39
CA ARG A 41 -6.00 12.57 4.84
C ARG A 41 -5.58 11.17 5.27
N SER A 42 -6.00 10.14 4.53
CA SER A 42 -5.65 8.75 4.82
C SER A 42 -4.15 8.50 4.76
N VAL A 43 -3.47 9.04 3.74
CA VAL A 43 -2.02 8.95 3.60
C VAL A 43 -1.31 9.58 4.80
N TYR A 44 -1.72 10.78 5.22
CA TYR A 44 -1.08 11.49 6.33
C TYR A 44 -1.41 10.89 7.70
N SER A 45 -2.62 10.41 7.93
CA SER A 45 -3.07 9.93 9.25
C SER A 45 -2.68 8.48 9.54
N ALA A 46 -2.65 7.62 8.53
CA ALA A 46 -2.44 6.19 8.72
C ALA A 46 -1.17 5.68 8.01
N GLN A 47 -1.01 6.00 6.73
CA GLN A 47 -0.01 5.32 5.90
C GLN A 47 1.42 5.80 6.15
N ILE A 48 1.64 7.11 6.26
CA ILE A 48 2.98 7.66 6.57
C ILE A 48 3.45 7.24 7.98
N PRO A 49 2.63 7.32 9.04
CA PRO A 49 3.03 6.82 10.36
C PRO A 49 3.41 5.34 10.38
N ASP A 50 2.64 4.47 9.70
CA ASP A 50 2.96 3.03 9.58
C ASP A 50 4.27 2.81 8.80
N PHE A 51 4.46 3.49 7.66
CA PHE A 51 5.69 3.36 6.89
C PHE A 51 6.91 3.90 7.63
N LYS A 52 6.73 4.93 8.46
CA LYS A 52 7.78 5.45 9.34
C LYS A 52 8.11 4.46 10.47
N SER A 53 7.11 3.84 11.10
CA SER A 53 7.34 2.86 12.17
C SER A 53 8.04 1.60 11.69
N ARG A 54 7.78 1.19 10.44
CA ARG A 54 8.48 0.08 9.76
C ARG A 54 9.84 0.46 9.17
N GLY A 55 10.22 1.75 9.23
CA GLY A 55 11.48 2.24 8.67
C GLY A 55 11.54 2.26 7.14
N PHE A 56 10.39 2.26 6.45
CA PHE A 56 10.31 2.38 4.99
C PHE A 56 10.51 3.81 4.50
N ILE A 57 10.29 4.79 5.37
CA ILE A 57 10.46 6.21 5.09
C ILE A 57 11.42 6.82 6.11
N GLY A 58 12.41 7.54 5.63
CA GLY A 58 13.31 8.38 6.41
C GLY A 58 13.06 9.86 6.15
N VAL A 59 13.85 10.71 6.79
CA VAL A 59 13.85 12.17 6.57
C VAL A 59 15.21 12.56 6.03
N ASN A 60 15.25 13.28 4.91
CA ASN A 60 16.52 13.80 4.37
C ASN A 60 16.99 15.03 5.17
N GLN A 61 18.17 15.54 4.83
CA GLN A 61 18.78 16.69 5.52
C GLN A 61 17.94 17.98 5.46
N ILE A 62 16.95 18.04 4.56
CA ILE A 62 16.08 19.21 4.30
C ILE A 62 14.67 18.96 4.87
N GLY A 63 14.47 17.91 5.68
CA GLY A 63 13.19 17.63 6.33
C GLY A 63 12.14 16.95 5.47
N GLN A 64 12.47 16.50 4.26
CA GLN A 64 11.52 15.82 3.37
C GLN A 64 11.52 14.31 3.61
N ALA A 65 10.33 13.71 3.52
CA ALA A 65 10.16 12.26 3.54
C ALA A 65 10.83 11.64 2.31
N ILE A 66 11.72 10.67 2.53
CA ILE A 66 12.40 9.92 1.49
C ILE A 66 12.21 8.42 1.71
N ILE A 67 12.14 7.66 0.63
CA ILE A 67 12.10 6.20 0.69
C ILE A 67 13.42 5.71 1.29
N ALA A 68 13.33 4.96 2.39
CA ALA A 68 14.47 4.33 3.01
C ALA A 68 15.01 3.23 2.09
N LYS A 69 16.32 3.28 1.85
CA LYS A 69 17.04 2.31 1.01
C LYS A 69 18.05 1.54 1.84
N ASP A 70 18.29 0.31 1.45
CA ASP A 70 19.35 -0.50 2.00
C ASP A 70 20.74 -0.06 1.49
N LYS A 71 21.78 -0.77 1.93
CA LYS A 71 23.18 -0.55 1.51
C LYS A 71 23.44 -0.77 0.00
N TYR A 72 22.51 -1.40 -0.71
CA TYR A 72 22.59 -1.67 -2.14
C TYR A 72 21.69 -0.73 -2.98
N GLY A 73 20.98 0.21 -2.34
CA GLY A 73 20.13 1.19 -2.99
C GLY A 73 18.68 0.75 -3.24
N PHE A 74 18.25 -0.41 -2.74
CA PHE A 74 16.88 -0.91 -2.90
C PHE A 74 15.97 -0.42 -1.77
N PRO A 75 14.70 -0.08 -2.05
CA PRO A 75 13.74 0.25 -1.01
C PRO A 75 13.61 -0.86 0.04
N VAL A 76 13.68 -0.51 1.32
CA VAL A 76 13.53 -1.47 2.43
C VAL A 76 12.17 -2.17 2.37
N ALA A 77 11.12 -1.44 1.99
CA ALA A 77 9.77 -1.96 1.79
C ALA A 77 9.71 -3.08 0.74
N ALA A 78 10.46 -2.94 -0.37
CA ALA A 78 10.49 -3.96 -1.43
C ALA A 78 11.10 -5.27 -0.90
N ARG A 79 12.17 -5.20 -0.10
CA ARG A 79 12.73 -6.39 0.53
C ARG A 79 11.76 -7.07 1.49
N GLU A 80 11.06 -6.31 2.33
CA GLU A 80 10.06 -6.89 3.23
C GLU A 80 8.94 -7.60 2.45
N GLU A 81 8.52 -7.02 1.32
CA GLU A 81 7.50 -7.63 0.48
C GLU A 81 7.98 -8.93 -0.18
N ILE A 82 9.20 -8.94 -0.74
CA ILE A 82 9.83 -10.16 -1.25
C ILE A 82 9.88 -11.25 -0.16
N GLU A 83 10.25 -10.90 1.08
CA GLU A 83 10.26 -11.86 2.19
C GLU A 83 8.87 -12.44 2.50
N LYS A 84 7.80 -11.65 2.36
CA LYS A 84 6.42 -12.16 2.51
C LYS A 84 6.06 -13.09 1.37
N LEU A 85 6.39 -12.73 0.13
CA LEU A 85 6.13 -13.58 -1.04
C LEU A 85 6.86 -14.92 -0.93
N PHE A 86 8.10 -14.93 -0.42
CA PHE A 86 8.81 -16.18 -0.09
C PHE A 86 8.03 -17.04 0.91
N LYS A 87 7.52 -16.45 2.00
CA LYS A 87 6.72 -17.19 2.99
C LYS A 87 5.41 -17.74 2.41
N LEU A 88 4.77 -17.02 1.51
CA LEU A 88 3.55 -17.48 0.83
C LEU A 88 3.87 -18.62 -0.16
N ALA A 89 4.97 -18.50 -0.89
CA ALA A 89 5.43 -19.55 -1.80
C ALA A 89 5.84 -20.83 -1.03
N GLU A 90 6.51 -20.70 0.11
CA GLU A 90 6.84 -21.85 0.99
C GLU A 90 5.60 -22.57 1.52
N LYS A 91 4.49 -21.85 1.72
CA LYS A 91 3.20 -22.42 2.14
C LYS A 91 2.37 -22.99 0.99
N GLY A 92 2.81 -22.81 -0.26
CA GLY A 92 2.03 -23.19 -1.45
C GLY A 92 0.84 -22.26 -1.76
N GLU A 93 0.75 -21.11 -1.11
CA GLU A 93 -0.32 -20.11 -1.33
C GLU A 93 -0.02 -19.18 -2.51
N LEU A 94 1.24 -19.16 -2.98
CA LEU A 94 1.70 -18.35 -4.10
C LEU A 94 2.51 -19.21 -5.07
N GLU A 95 2.20 -19.09 -6.37
CA GLU A 95 2.99 -19.74 -7.41
C GLU A 95 4.41 -19.14 -7.47
N PRO A 96 5.46 -19.96 -7.50
CA PRO A 96 6.85 -19.49 -7.57
C PRO A 96 7.14 -18.58 -8.77
N VAL A 97 6.38 -18.71 -9.87
CA VAL A 97 6.50 -17.84 -11.05
C VAL A 97 6.25 -16.37 -10.69
N LYS A 98 5.22 -16.09 -9.89
CA LYS A 98 4.89 -14.72 -9.46
C LYS A 98 5.98 -14.12 -8.56
N LEU A 99 6.56 -14.94 -7.69
CA LEU A 99 7.71 -14.52 -6.87
C LEU A 99 8.92 -14.17 -7.75
N LYS A 100 9.17 -14.94 -8.81
CA LYS A 100 10.25 -14.69 -9.77
C LYS A 100 10.04 -13.39 -10.54
N GLU A 101 8.81 -13.13 -11.00
CA GLU A 101 8.46 -11.86 -11.68
C GLU A 101 8.74 -10.65 -10.79
N GLU A 102 8.33 -10.70 -9.52
CA GLU A 102 8.61 -9.61 -8.57
C GLU A 102 10.11 -9.45 -8.30
N LEU A 103 10.86 -10.54 -8.14
CA LEU A 103 12.31 -10.49 -7.99
C LEU A 103 13.00 -9.85 -9.21
N ASP A 104 12.53 -10.15 -10.42
CA ASP A 104 13.05 -9.56 -11.66
C ASP A 104 12.68 -8.07 -11.78
N ASN A 105 11.45 -7.69 -11.45
CA ASN A 105 10.97 -6.30 -11.46
C ASN A 105 11.81 -5.40 -10.55
N TRP A 106 12.22 -5.93 -9.40
CA TRP A 106 13.11 -5.22 -8.47
C TRP A 106 14.60 -5.40 -8.79
N GLY A 107 14.98 -6.22 -9.77
CA GLY A 107 16.39 -6.53 -10.08
C GLY A 107 17.12 -7.26 -8.96
N LEU A 108 16.38 -7.98 -8.10
CA LEU A 108 16.88 -8.66 -6.91
C LEU A 108 17.12 -10.16 -7.13
N PHE A 109 16.76 -10.72 -8.28
CA PHE A 109 16.83 -12.16 -8.53
C PHE A 109 18.19 -12.76 -8.18
N GLU A 110 19.30 -12.17 -8.66
CA GLU A 110 20.66 -12.67 -8.39
C GLU A 110 20.96 -12.81 -6.88
N GLN A 111 20.46 -11.89 -6.05
CA GLN A 111 20.68 -11.95 -4.59
C GLN A 111 19.85 -13.03 -3.90
N TYR A 112 18.71 -13.39 -4.50
CA TYR A 112 17.73 -14.33 -3.94
C TYR A 112 17.69 -15.66 -4.68
N GLN A 113 18.50 -15.84 -5.73
CA GLN A 113 18.49 -16.96 -6.65
C GLN A 113 18.62 -18.30 -5.93
N ASP A 114 19.60 -18.42 -5.04
CA ASP A 114 19.83 -19.67 -4.29
C ASP A 114 18.64 -20.03 -3.41
N ARG A 115 18.04 -19.02 -2.77
CA ARG A 115 16.85 -19.21 -1.94
C ARG A 115 15.63 -19.57 -2.77
N PHE A 116 15.46 -18.93 -3.92
CA PHE A 116 14.41 -19.24 -4.88
C PHE A 116 14.48 -20.70 -5.35
N PHE A 117 15.66 -21.18 -5.77
CA PHE A 117 15.81 -22.57 -6.18
C PHE A 117 15.63 -23.58 -5.04
N ASN A 118 15.95 -23.20 -3.81
CA ASN A 118 15.69 -24.04 -2.65
C ASN A 118 14.20 -24.28 -2.38
N LEU A 119 13.30 -23.41 -2.86
CA LEU A 119 11.85 -23.65 -2.79
C LEU A 119 11.45 -24.91 -3.55
N PHE A 120 12.08 -25.16 -4.71
CA PHE A 120 11.81 -26.33 -5.54
C PHE A 120 12.52 -27.60 -5.04
N LYS A 121 13.55 -27.47 -4.21
CA LYS A 121 14.21 -28.62 -3.57
C LYS A 121 13.45 -29.14 -2.35
N LYS A 122 12.56 -28.33 -1.79
CA LYS A 122 11.72 -28.68 -0.62
C LYS A 122 10.31 -29.14 -0.99
N MET A 123 9.93 -29.01 -2.27
CA MET A 123 8.69 -29.55 -2.84
C MET A 123 8.84 -31.00 -3.27
#